data_AF-A0A377NGR5-F1
#
_entry.id   AF-A0A377NGR5-F1
#
_cell.length_a   1.000
_cell.length_b   1.000
_cell.length_c   1.000
_cell.angle_alpha   90.00
_cell.angle_beta   90.00
_cell.angle_gamma   90.00
#
_symmetry.space_group_name_H-M   'P 1'
#
loop_
_entity.id
_entity.type
_entity.pdbx_description
1 polymer ?
#
loop_
_entity_poly.entity_id
_entity_poly.type
_entity_poly.pdbx_seq_one_letter_code
_entity_poly.pdbx_strand_id
1 'polypeptide(L)' 'MIVDSNGAVKKAWQLEPKSSAIVVLDKNGMIKFAKEGALTQAEVKQVIDMLHQLVKQ' A
#
# COMPACT_ATOMS: atom_id res chain seq x y z
N MET A 1 8.11 14.03 -2.93
CA MET A 1 7.77 13.04 -3.96
C MET A 1 8.92 12.05 -4.04
N ILE A 2 8.66 10.75 -3.96
CA ILE A 2 9.67 9.71 -4.19
C ILE A 2 9.47 9.24 -5.64
N VAL A 3 10.55 9.21 -6.43
CA VAL A 3 10.51 8.80 -7.85
C VAL A 3 11.32 7.51 -8.00
N ASP A 4 10.66 6.43 -8.42
CA ASP A 4 11.32 5.14 -8.71
C ASP A 4 11.87 5.12 -10.13
N SER A 5 12.88 5.95 -10.41
CA SER A 5 13.44 6.13 -11.76
C SER A 5 13.98 4.84 -12.38
N ASN A 6 14.42 3.90 -11.54
CA ASN A 6 15.02 2.64 -11.97
C ASN A 6 14.05 1.45 -11.91
N GLY A 7 12.80 1.68 -11.50
CA GLY A 7 11.80 0.63 -11.32
C GLY A 7 12.18 -0.40 -10.24
N ALA A 8 12.99 -0.03 -9.25
CA ALA A 8 13.47 -0.93 -8.22
C ALA A 8 12.33 -1.42 -7.33
N VAL A 9 11.41 -0.52 -6.94
CA VAL A 9 10.21 -0.88 -6.17
C VAL A 9 9.26 -1.67 -7.05
N LYS A 10 9.03 -1.24 -8.30
CA LYS A 10 8.20 -1.98 -9.26
C LYS A 10 8.66 -3.45 -9.38
N LYS A 11 9.97 -3.69 -9.52
CA LYS A 11 10.55 -5.04 -9.63
C LYS A 11 10.44 -5.82 -8.33
N ALA A 12 10.81 -5.23 -7.20
CA ALA A 12 10.79 -5.91 -5.91
C ALA A 12 9.38 -6.36 -5.52
N TRP A 13 8.37 -5.59 -5.91
CA TRP A 13 6.95 -5.86 -5.64
C TRP A 13 6.23 -6.55 -6.80
N GLN A 14 6.95 -6.88 -7.88
CA GLN A 14 6.41 -7.55 -9.08
C GLN A 14 5.19 -6.85 -9.68
N LEU A 15 5.13 -5.51 -9.61
CA LEU A 15 3.96 -4.76 -10.05
C LEU A 15 3.83 -4.76 -11.58
N GLU A 16 2.61 -5.04 -12.02
CA GLU A 16 2.27 -5.00 -13.44
C GLU A 16 2.49 -3.61 -14.05
N PRO A 17 2.94 -3.50 -15.31
CA PRO A 17 3.11 -2.23 -16.00
C PRO A 17 1.82 -1.40 -15.99
N LYS A 18 1.92 -0.13 -15.59
CA LYS A 18 0.78 0.81 -15.47
C LYS A 18 -0.26 0.41 -14.41
N SER A 19 0.06 -0.54 -13.52
CA SER A 19 -0.74 -0.86 -12.34
C SER A 19 -0.38 0.05 -11.16
N SER A 20 -1.33 0.21 -10.23
CA SER A 20 -1.10 0.84 -8.94
C SER A 20 -1.05 -0.23 -7.85
N ALA A 21 -0.36 0.03 -6.74
CA ALA A 21 -0.42 -0.82 -5.57
C ALA A 21 -0.57 0.02 -4.31
N ILE A 22 -1.33 -0.52 -3.37
CA ILE A 22 -1.66 0.12 -2.10
C ILE A 22 -1.28 -0.86 -1.01
N VAL A 23 -0.39 -0.42 -0.12
CA VAL A 23 0.16 -1.24 0.96
C VAL A 23 0.07 -0.46 2.27
N VAL A 24 -0.47 -1.09 3.31
CA VAL A 24 -0.50 -0.55 4.67
C VAL A 24 0.48 -1.36 5.52
N LEU A 25 1.36 -0.65 6.22
CA LEU A 25 2.35 -1.22 7.13
C LEU A 25 2.06 -0.76 8.57
N ASP A 26 2.43 -1.58 9.56
CA ASP A 26 2.50 -1.12 10.94
C ASP A 26 3.82 -0.38 11.24
N LYS A 27 3.98 0.10 12.49
CA LYS A 27 5.18 0.83 12.94
C LYS A 27 6.49 0.03 12.86
N ASN A 28 6.41 -1.30 12.78
CA ASN A 28 7.57 -2.17 12.62
C ASN A 28 7.85 -2.48 11.14
N GLY A 29 7.11 -1.86 10.21
CA GLY A 29 7.23 -2.10 8.78
C GLY A 29 6.56 -3.39 8.32
N MET A 30 5.75 -4.04 9.16
CA MET A 30 5.06 -5.28 8.78
C MET A 30 3.82 -4.99 7.96
N ILE A 31 3.61 -5.74 6.88
CA ILE A 31 2.43 -5.61 6.01
C ILE A 31 1.17 -5.99 6.78
N LYS A 32 0.16 -5.10 6.74
CA LYS A 32 -1.20 -5.32 7.28
C LYS A 32 -2.26 -5.38 6.19
N PHE A 33 -1.97 -4.79 5.05
CA PHE A 33 -2.84 -4.84 3.87
C PHE A 33 -1.99 -4.62 2.62
N ALA A 34 -2.29 -5.33 1.54
CA ALA A 34 -1.72 -5.12 0.23
C ALA A 34 -2.79 -5.36 -0.82
N LYS A 35 -2.88 -4.48 -1.81
CA LYS A 35 -3.78 -4.60 -2.94
C LYS A 35 -3.15 -4.00 -4.19
N GLU A 36 -3.30 -4.69 -5.31
CA GLU A 36 -3.07 -4.13 -6.64
C GLU A 36 -4.34 -3.48 -7.20
N GLY A 37 -4.14 -2.43 -7.97
CA GLY A 37 -5.20 -1.60 -8.53
C GLY A 37 -5.82 -0.63 -7.51
N ALA A 38 -6.83 0.08 -7.97
CA ALA A 38 -7.56 1.05 -7.16
C ALA A 38 -8.38 0.35 -6.05
N LEU A 39 -8.51 1.01 -4.91
CA LEU A 39 -9.47 0.59 -3.88
C LEU A 39 -10.89 0.86 -4.36
N THR A 40 -11.80 -0.04 -4.01
CA THR A 40 -13.23 0.22 -3.97
C THR A 40 -13.57 1.11 -2.76
N GLN A 41 -14.77 1.71 -2.75
CA GLN A 41 -15.21 2.53 -1.61
C GLN A 41 -15.22 1.77 -0.28
N ALA A 42 -15.57 0.49 -0.30
CA ALA A 42 -15.56 -0.36 0.90
C ALA A 42 -14.13 -0.57 1.43
N GLU A 43 -13.18 -0.81 0.52
CA GLU A 43 -11.77 -0.98 0.89
C GLU A 43 -11.13 0.32 1.36
N VAL A 44 -11.54 1.47 0.81
CA VAL A 44 -11.13 2.78 1.34
C VAL A 44 -11.51 2.89 2.81
N LYS A 45 -12.76 2.56 3.17
CA LYS A 45 -13.21 2.59 4.56
C LYS A 45 -12.39 1.63 5.43
N GLN A 46 -12.17 0.40 4.96
CA GLN A 46 -11.38 -0.60 5.69
C GLN A 46 -9.94 -0.11 5.94
N VAL A 47 -9.30 0.48 4.93
CA VAL A 47 -7.93 1.00 5.04
C VAL A 47 -7.87 2.15 6.03
N ILE A 48 -8.81 3.10 5.99
CA ILE A 48 -8.86 4.22 6.95
C ILE A 48 -9.06 3.72 8.38
N ASP A 49 -9.99 2.77 8.59
CA ASP A 49 -10.23 2.18 9.90
C ASP A 49 -8.98 1.47 10.43
N MET A 50 -8.25 0.75 9.57
CA MET A 50 -6.98 0.11 9.90
C MET A 50 -5.91 1.13 10.29
N LEU A 51 -5.78 2.22 9.53
CA LEU A 51 -4.85 3.30 9.84
C LEU A 51 -5.14 3.91 11.21
N HIS A 52 -6.40 4.18 11.54
CA HIS A 52 -6.78 4.69 12.87
C HIS A 52 -6.39 3.77 14.02
N GLN A 53 -6.35 2.44 13.80
CA GLN A 53 -5.88 1.51 14.82
C GLN A 53 -4.35 1.50 14.90
N LEU A 54 -3.65 1.55 13.76
CA LEU A 54 -2.20 1.47 13.71
C LEU A 54 -1.51 2.72 14.28
N VAL A 55 -2.08 3.91 14.08
CA VAL A 55 -1.49 5.17 14.61
C VAL A 55 -1.68 5.36 16.11
N LYS A 56 -2.56 4.58 16.75
CA LYS A 56 -2.77 4.61 18.21
C LYS A 56 -1.79 3.71 18.97
N GLN A 57 -1.00 2.90 18.27
CA GLN A 57 -0.04 1.95 18.83
C GLN A 57 1.35 2.57 19.01
#